data_AF-A0A1B9IXJ8-F1
#
_entry.id   AF-A0A1B9IXJ8-F1
#
_cell.length_a   1.000
_cell.length_b   1.000
_cell.length_c   1.000
_cell.angle_alpha   90.00
_cell.angle_beta   90.00
_cell.angle_gamma   90.00
#
_symmetry.space_group_name_H-M   'P 1'
#
loop_
_entity.id
_entity.type
_entity.pdbx_description
1 polymer ?
#
loop_
_entity_poly.entity_id
_entity_poly.type
_entity_poly.pdbx_seq_one_letter_code
_entity_poly.pdbx_strand_id
1 'polypeptide(L)'
;MYIVTIISLLTLTLVSATPIKKFSGVKIQSYRNRRCLSPVGPAADGTQVTTVDCSRAKTWDINSGSGSVVLHENPGFALDAGTGRDNNEIVKIWTSYPTLFQQTWFLTGDNRIAITGGDQCLDEGDNGSQTWRCTTGNTNQIWFVVQDGNRPPTISSSSTSVQPSSTSSATQPSQSSNNNNVGGGVFKDPSNTSRRIHPNNQNALCVTAGNGNLELTYPVNIGECFANNNTISVAQLWNLAAGSKSDYIRSAFKPDRCLDVGSNPGSGSRVFVSDCAAAGNKVTKWNYMADKLQVDGKNLCLDVELNSGRTPGKPIDTEANLQVWECFPDNTRQIFTLYPL
;
A
#
# COMPACT_ATOMS: atom_id res chain seq x y z
N MET A 1 43.19 -47.94 -9.58
CA MET A 1 42.66 -46.94 -8.63
C MET A 1 42.20 -45.75 -9.46
N TYR A 2 40.91 -45.69 -9.82
CA TYR A 2 40.36 -44.64 -10.68
C TYR A 2 39.83 -43.48 -9.82
N ILE A 3 40.36 -42.28 -10.05
CA ILE A 3 39.90 -41.03 -9.42
C ILE A 3 38.69 -40.54 -10.23
N VAL A 4 37.53 -40.47 -9.61
CA VAL A 4 36.31 -39.85 -10.16
C VAL A 4 36.20 -38.44 -9.59
N THR A 5 36.45 -37.43 -10.42
CA THR A 5 36.24 -36.02 -10.10
C THR A 5 34.79 -35.63 -10.35
N ILE A 6 34.06 -35.30 -9.28
CA ILE A 6 32.67 -34.80 -9.35
C ILE A 6 32.73 -33.29 -9.59
N ILE A 7 32.33 -32.87 -10.80
CA ILE A 7 32.15 -31.45 -11.15
C ILE A 7 30.77 -31.02 -10.65
N SER A 8 30.74 -30.21 -9.60
CA SER A 8 29.52 -29.62 -9.04
C SER A 8 29.04 -28.48 -9.95
N LEU A 9 27.95 -28.71 -10.70
CA LEU A 9 27.28 -27.66 -11.48
C LEU A 9 26.60 -26.66 -10.53
N LEU A 10 27.12 -25.44 -10.48
CA LEU A 10 26.51 -24.31 -9.80
C LEU A 10 25.29 -23.85 -10.63
N THR A 11 24.08 -24.13 -10.16
CA THR A 11 22.84 -23.64 -10.79
C THR A 11 22.66 -22.17 -10.46
N LEU A 12 22.89 -21.27 -11.42
CA LEU A 12 22.51 -19.86 -11.33
C LEU A 12 20.97 -19.75 -11.32
N THR A 13 20.39 -19.47 -10.17
CA THR A 13 18.99 -19.06 -10.07
C THR A 13 18.85 -17.64 -10.61
N LEU A 14 18.14 -17.48 -11.72
CA LEU A 14 17.75 -16.17 -12.26
C LEU A 14 16.78 -15.51 -11.27
N VAL A 15 17.27 -14.53 -10.52
CA VAL A 15 16.41 -13.67 -9.67
C VAL A 15 15.61 -12.76 -10.61
N SER A 16 14.30 -12.95 -10.64
CA SER A 16 13.39 -12.07 -11.37
C SER A 16 13.40 -10.68 -10.73
N ALA A 17 13.95 -9.69 -11.42
CA ALA A 17 13.94 -8.31 -10.96
C ALA A 17 12.52 -7.74 -11.09
N THR A 18 11.85 -7.53 -9.96
CA THR A 18 10.58 -6.80 -9.95
C THR A 18 10.79 -5.37 -10.44
N PRO A 19 9.96 -4.81 -11.33
CA PRO A 19 10.11 -3.45 -11.82
C PRO A 19 10.08 -2.46 -10.65
N ILE A 20 11.14 -1.65 -10.54
CA ILE A 20 11.28 -0.63 -9.51
C ILE A 20 10.32 0.51 -9.83
N LYS A 21 9.34 0.73 -8.96
CA LYS A 21 8.44 1.87 -9.08
C LYS A 21 9.14 3.11 -8.56
N LYS A 22 9.17 4.16 -9.38
CA LYS A 22 9.75 5.46 -9.03
C LYS A 22 8.65 6.49 -8.82
N PHE A 23 8.72 7.21 -7.72
CA PHE A 23 7.86 8.34 -7.40
C PHE A 23 8.71 9.59 -7.39
N SER A 24 8.27 10.63 -8.08
CA SER A 24 8.99 11.91 -8.13
C SER A 24 8.08 13.06 -7.74
N GLY A 25 8.63 14.02 -7.01
CA GLY A 25 7.91 15.20 -6.55
C GLY A 25 6.71 14.87 -5.64
N VAL A 26 6.81 13.81 -4.85
CA VAL A 26 5.73 13.34 -3.97
C VAL A 26 5.88 13.85 -2.54
N LYS A 27 4.76 13.92 -1.82
CA LYS A 27 4.77 14.08 -0.37
C LYS A 27 4.80 12.70 0.29
N ILE A 28 5.54 12.60 1.39
CA ILE A 28 5.58 11.40 2.22
C ILE A 28 4.80 11.72 3.49
N GLN A 29 3.57 11.23 3.60
CA GLN A 29 2.66 11.58 4.70
C GLN A 29 2.71 10.52 5.80
N SER A 30 2.96 10.93 7.03
CA SER A 30 2.87 10.05 8.20
C SER A 30 1.43 9.61 8.42
N TYR A 31 1.22 8.31 8.66
CA TYR A 31 -0.06 7.82 9.12
C TYR A 31 -0.42 8.38 10.50
N ARG A 32 0.56 8.51 11.41
CA ARG A 32 0.34 8.85 12.84
C ARG A 32 -0.47 10.13 13.03
N ASN A 33 -0.08 11.19 12.32
CA ASN A 33 -0.62 12.54 12.53
C ASN A 33 -1.08 13.23 11.23
N ARG A 34 -1.01 12.54 10.09
CA ARG A 34 -1.37 13.06 8.75
C ARG A 34 -0.55 14.24 8.25
N ARG A 35 0.58 14.50 8.89
CA ARG A 35 1.55 15.52 8.49
C ARG A 35 2.56 14.91 7.53
N CYS A 36 3.22 15.74 6.74
CA CYS A 36 4.12 15.30 5.69
C CYS A 36 5.58 15.56 6.05
N LEU A 37 6.41 14.57 5.77
CA LEU A 37 7.85 14.58 5.96
C LEU A 37 8.48 15.77 5.23
N SER A 38 9.24 16.59 5.95
CA SER A 38 9.89 17.77 5.40
C SER A 38 11.10 18.15 6.26
N PRO A 39 12.21 18.60 5.66
CA PRO A 39 13.24 19.33 6.41
C PRO A 39 12.63 20.60 7.02
N VAL A 40 13.05 20.94 8.23
CA VAL A 40 12.64 22.15 8.95
C VAL A 40 13.78 23.16 8.95
N GLY A 41 13.92 23.87 7.82
CA GLY A 41 14.97 24.87 7.65
C GLY A 41 15.48 24.94 6.21
N PRO A 42 16.53 25.74 5.97
CA PRO A 42 17.25 25.74 4.71
C PRO A 42 17.79 24.34 4.35
N ALA A 43 17.90 24.02 3.07
CA ALA A 43 18.49 22.75 2.64
C ALA A 43 20.02 22.78 2.86
N ALA A 44 20.47 22.24 3.99
CA ALA A 44 21.87 22.11 4.37
C ALA A 44 22.11 20.80 5.14
N ASP A 45 23.36 20.31 5.11
CA ASP A 45 23.78 19.14 5.87
C ASP A 45 23.39 19.27 7.34
N GLY A 46 22.69 18.25 7.85
CA GLY A 46 22.29 18.19 9.24
C GLY A 46 20.92 18.79 9.52
N THR A 47 20.27 19.42 8.55
CA THR A 47 18.92 19.98 8.75
C THR A 47 17.95 18.88 9.10
N GLN A 48 17.33 18.99 10.28
CA GLN A 48 16.41 17.99 10.80
C GLN A 48 15.20 17.84 9.88
N VAL A 49 14.77 16.59 9.70
CA VAL A 49 13.53 16.23 9.02
C VAL A 49 12.50 15.86 10.07
N THR A 50 11.30 16.42 9.96
CA THR A 50 10.14 16.07 10.79
C THR A 50 8.87 16.08 9.94
N THR A 51 7.69 16.04 10.56
CA THR A 51 6.42 16.23 9.85
C THR A 51 5.82 17.64 10.01
N VAL A 52 5.47 18.25 8.88
CA VAL A 52 4.81 19.56 8.80
C VAL A 52 3.43 19.45 8.16
N ASP A 53 2.65 20.53 8.20
CA ASP A 53 1.41 20.56 7.42
C ASP A 53 1.70 20.25 5.94
N CYS A 54 0.94 19.33 5.34
CA CYS A 54 1.22 18.85 3.99
C CYS A 54 1.17 19.95 2.92
N SER A 55 0.45 21.06 3.14
CA SER A 55 0.47 22.21 2.22
C SER A 55 1.82 22.95 2.20
N ARG A 56 2.64 22.78 3.24
CA ARG A 56 3.94 23.44 3.43
C ARG A 56 5.13 22.47 3.32
N ALA A 57 4.85 21.18 3.19
CA ALA A 57 5.89 20.16 3.13
C ALA A 57 6.67 20.21 1.81
N LYS A 58 7.96 19.93 1.90
CA LYS A 58 8.78 19.65 0.72
C LYS A 58 8.41 18.32 0.10
N THR A 59 8.77 18.18 -1.18
CA THR A 59 8.54 16.98 -1.96
C THR A 59 9.83 16.17 -2.11
N TRP A 60 9.66 14.87 -2.34
CA TRP A 60 10.71 13.87 -2.34
C TRP A 60 10.64 13.03 -3.62
N ASP A 61 11.78 12.53 -4.05
CA ASP A 61 11.85 11.42 -4.97
C ASP A 61 12.17 10.14 -4.16
N ILE A 62 11.37 9.09 -4.36
CA ILE A 62 11.48 7.81 -3.64
C ILE A 62 11.22 6.66 -4.60
N ASN A 63 11.89 5.52 -4.38
CA ASN A 63 11.73 4.32 -5.16
C ASN A 63 11.22 3.17 -4.26
N SER A 64 10.44 2.24 -4.84
CA SER A 64 10.06 0.99 -4.16
C SER A 64 11.20 -0.01 -4.05
N GLY A 65 12.27 0.18 -4.82
CA GLY A 65 13.52 -0.56 -4.70
C GLY A 65 14.49 0.16 -3.77
N SER A 66 15.57 -0.54 -3.41
CA SER A 66 16.65 0.04 -2.61
C SER A 66 17.27 1.27 -3.29
N GLY A 67 17.40 2.36 -2.54
CA GLY A 67 18.07 3.58 -2.99
C GLY A 67 17.82 4.77 -2.07
N SER A 68 18.34 5.93 -2.45
CA SER A 68 18.16 7.16 -1.68
C SER A 68 16.75 7.74 -1.85
N VAL A 69 16.23 8.29 -0.75
CA VAL A 69 15.06 9.19 -0.76
C VAL A 69 15.61 10.60 -0.80
N VAL A 70 15.44 11.31 -1.91
CA VAL A 70 16.11 12.62 -2.13
C VAL A 70 15.11 13.76 -2.19
N LEU A 71 15.56 14.95 -1.79
CA LEU A 71 14.73 16.15 -1.86
C LEU A 71 14.49 16.52 -3.33
N HIS A 72 13.24 16.63 -3.77
CA HIS A 72 12.92 16.80 -5.19
C HIS A 72 13.50 18.11 -5.79
N GLU A 73 13.36 19.23 -5.08
CA GLU A 73 13.88 20.53 -5.52
C GLU A 73 15.41 20.64 -5.40
N ASN A 74 16.04 19.76 -4.62
CA ASN A 74 17.49 19.75 -4.40
C ASN A 74 18.01 18.31 -4.22
N PRO A 75 18.14 17.55 -5.33
CA PRO A 75 18.45 16.12 -5.27
C PRO A 75 19.87 15.83 -4.76
N GLY A 76 20.69 16.86 -4.53
CA GLY A 76 21.97 16.75 -3.83
C GLY A 76 21.83 16.39 -2.34
N PHE A 77 20.62 16.49 -1.77
CA PHE A 77 20.33 16.12 -0.38
C PHE A 77 19.44 14.87 -0.30
N ALA A 78 19.86 13.90 0.51
CA ALA A 78 19.13 12.66 0.80
C ALA A 78 18.64 12.61 2.25
N LEU A 79 17.57 11.84 2.48
CA LEU A 79 17.11 11.44 3.80
C LEU A 79 18.17 10.55 4.46
N ASP A 80 18.66 10.97 5.62
CA ASP A 80 19.78 10.37 6.33
C ASP A 80 19.38 9.96 7.74
N ALA A 81 19.63 8.70 8.07
CA ALA A 81 19.25 8.06 9.32
C ALA A 81 20.24 8.23 10.48
N GLY A 82 21.28 9.08 10.35
CA GLY A 82 22.37 9.08 11.32
C GLY A 82 23.31 7.91 11.05
N THR A 83 23.36 6.94 11.96
CA THR A 83 24.06 5.68 11.73
C THR A 83 23.15 4.65 11.07
N GLY A 84 21.82 4.78 11.24
CA GLY A 84 20.81 3.86 10.72
C GLY A 84 20.76 2.52 11.46
N ARG A 85 21.33 2.43 12.66
CA ARG A 85 21.47 1.17 13.40
C ARG A 85 20.71 1.16 14.72
N ASP A 86 20.42 2.32 15.27
CA ASP A 86 19.84 2.45 16.59
C ASP A 86 18.43 3.03 16.52
N ASN A 87 17.64 2.78 17.56
CA ASN A 87 16.34 3.42 17.72
C ASN A 87 16.51 4.88 18.17
N ASN A 88 15.57 5.72 17.78
CA ASN A 88 15.49 7.15 18.11
C ASN A 88 16.61 8.01 17.51
N GLU A 89 17.28 7.56 16.45
CA GLU A 89 18.19 8.44 15.74
C GLU A 89 17.38 9.49 14.99
N ILE A 90 17.77 10.76 15.13
CA ILE A 90 17.11 11.86 14.45
C ILE A 90 17.36 11.74 12.95
N VAL A 91 16.29 11.79 12.17
CA VAL A 91 16.38 11.81 10.72
C VAL A 91 16.63 13.24 10.23
N LYS A 92 17.54 13.38 9.29
CA LYS A 92 17.98 14.68 8.75
C LYS A 92 18.15 14.58 7.25
N ILE A 93 18.38 15.72 6.60
CA ILE A 93 18.96 15.73 5.26
C ILE A 93 20.47 15.84 5.35
N TRP A 94 21.15 15.18 4.42
CA TRP A 94 22.60 15.24 4.26
C TRP A 94 22.95 15.11 2.78
N THR A 95 24.16 15.55 2.43
CA THR A 95 24.73 15.37 1.10
C THR A 95 24.56 13.92 0.68
N SER A 96 23.94 13.73 -0.49
CA SER A 96 23.60 12.43 -1.03
C SER A 96 24.87 11.74 -1.53
N TYR A 97 25.17 10.60 -0.93
CA TYR A 97 26.27 9.74 -1.36
C TYR A 97 25.71 8.37 -1.76
N PRO A 98 26.12 7.85 -2.92
CA PRO A 98 25.68 6.52 -3.34
C PRO A 98 26.15 5.48 -2.33
N THR A 99 25.32 4.46 -2.09
CA THR A 99 25.63 3.26 -1.29
C THR A 99 25.84 3.46 0.22
N LEU A 100 25.66 4.67 0.76
CA LEU A 100 25.69 4.83 2.22
C LEU A 100 24.52 4.12 2.87
N PHE A 101 24.83 3.24 3.81
CA PHE A 101 23.85 2.42 4.54
C PHE A 101 22.72 3.28 5.11
N GLN A 102 23.07 4.36 5.84
CA GLN A 102 22.13 5.28 6.48
C GLN A 102 21.31 6.17 5.51
N GLN A 103 21.61 6.14 4.21
CA GLN A 103 20.88 6.87 3.16
C GLN A 103 20.23 5.93 2.15
N THR A 104 20.31 4.61 2.37
CA THR A 104 19.79 3.60 1.45
C THR A 104 18.51 3.01 2.03
N TRP A 105 17.39 3.48 1.52
CA TRP A 105 16.05 3.10 1.98
C TRP A 105 15.34 2.23 0.94
N PHE A 106 14.26 1.57 1.33
CA PHE A 106 13.30 0.98 0.42
C PHE A 106 11.89 1.12 0.97
N LEU A 107 10.94 1.43 0.09
CA LEU A 107 9.51 1.45 0.42
C LEU A 107 8.97 0.02 0.35
N THR A 108 8.54 -0.51 1.49
CA THR A 108 7.97 -1.84 1.61
C THR A 108 6.53 -1.90 1.06
N GLY A 109 6.01 -3.12 0.84
CA GLY A 109 4.62 -3.32 0.40
C GLY A 109 3.56 -2.92 1.43
N ASP A 110 3.94 -2.86 2.71
CA ASP A 110 3.09 -2.45 3.84
C ASP A 110 3.32 -0.97 4.25
N ASN A 111 3.84 -0.15 3.32
CA ASN A 111 4.00 1.30 3.45
C ASN A 111 4.99 1.75 4.55
N ARG A 112 6.03 0.96 4.82
CA ARG A 112 7.17 1.38 5.66
C ARG A 112 8.33 1.84 4.78
N ILE A 113 9.09 2.82 5.24
CA ILE A 113 10.34 3.24 4.59
C ILE A 113 11.47 2.68 5.44
N ALA A 114 12.08 1.58 4.99
CA ALA A 114 13.04 0.79 5.77
C ALA A 114 14.47 0.96 5.25
N ILE A 115 15.46 0.86 6.13
CA ILE A 115 16.87 0.87 5.74
C ILE A 115 17.21 -0.46 5.06
N THR A 116 17.80 -0.38 3.87
CA THR A 116 18.20 -1.57 3.12
C THR A 116 19.34 -2.29 3.84
N GLY A 117 19.15 -3.59 4.10
CA GLY A 117 20.14 -4.41 4.80
C GLY A 117 20.24 -4.13 6.31
N GLY A 118 19.32 -3.34 6.87
CA GLY A 118 19.18 -3.09 8.29
C GLY A 118 17.83 -3.57 8.83
N ASP A 119 17.55 -3.27 10.10
CA ASP A 119 16.28 -3.55 10.75
C ASP A 119 15.54 -2.29 11.21
N GLN A 120 16.01 -1.10 10.80
CA GLN A 120 15.43 0.19 11.15
C GLN A 120 14.46 0.69 10.08
N CYS A 121 13.36 1.28 10.54
CA CYS A 121 12.35 1.93 9.73
C CYS A 121 12.27 3.42 10.09
N LEU A 122 11.89 4.25 9.12
CA LEU A 122 11.45 5.61 9.39
C LEU A 122 10.20 5.55 10.27
N ASP A 123 10.24 6.22 11.41
CA ASP A 123 9.21 6.22 12.45
C ASP A 123 8.85 7.67 12.81
N GLU A 124 7.56 7.95 13.00
CA GLU A 124 7.12 9.23 13.56
C GLU A 124 7.00 9.12 15.08
N GLY A 125 8.07 9.52 15.77
CA GLY A 125 8.15 9.56 17.23
C GLY A 125 7.46 10.78 17.84
N ASP A 126 7.48 10.87 19.17
CA ASP A 126 6.85 11.98 19.91
C ASP A 126 7.53 13.33 19.64
N ASN A 127 8.83 13.29 19.34
CA ASN A 127 9.66 14.46 19.04
C ASN A 127 9.92 14.64 17.52
N GLY A 128 9.11 13.99 16.68
CA GLY A 128 9.22 14.03 15.22
C GLY A 128 9.86 12.78 14.63
N SER A 129 10.24 12.89 13.35
CA SER A 129 10.69 11.74 12.57
C SER A 129 12.05 11.22 13.03
N GLN A 130 12.15 9.90 13.19
CA GLN A 130 13.29 9.19 13.77
C GLN A 130 13.47 7.81 13.10
N THR A 131 14.53 7.10 13.44
CA THR A 131 14.62 5.65 13.23
C THR A 131 13.95 4.89 14.36
N TRP A 132 13.32 3.77 14.06
CA TRP A 132 12.94 2.76 15.05
C TRP A 132 12.92 1.39 14.41
N ARG A 133 13.29 0.35 15.18
CA ARG A 133 13.26 -1.03 14.72
C ARG A 133 11.94 -1.36 14.02
N CYS A 134 12.01 -1.78 12.77
CA CYS A 134 10.86 -2.17 11.97
C CYS A 134 10.01 -3.18 12.75
N THR A 135 8.81 -2.77 13.12
CA THR A 135 7.90 -3.53 13.97
C THR A 135 6.57 -3.64 13.25
N THR A 136 6.15 -4.88 13.00
CA THR A 136 4.83 -5.18 12.45
C THR A 136 3.74 -4.57 13.34
N GLY A 137 2.69 -3.98 12.75
CA GLY A 137 1.63 -3.32 13.52
C GLY A 137 2.02 -1.98 14.17
N ASN A 138 3.29 -1.56 14.16
CA ASN A 138 3.66 -0.21 14.59
C ASN A 138 3.21 0.79 13.52
N THR A 139 2.10 1.48 13.80
CA THR A 139 1.50 2.45 12.89
C THR A 139 2.30 3.75 12.76
N ASN A 140 3.24 4.03 13.67
CA ASN A 140 4.13 5.20 13.56
C ASN A 140 5.14 5.06 12.41
N GLN A 141 5.36 3.83 11.93
CA GLN A 141 6.30 3.53 10.84
C GLN A 141 5.66 3.54 9.46
N ILE A 142 4.37 3.89 9.38
CA ILE A 142 3.64 3.83 8.13
C ILE A 142 3.57 5.21 7.48
N TRP A 143 3.98 5.25 6.21
CA TRP A 143 4.14 6.45 5.40
C TRP A 143 3.47 6.27 4.04
N PHE A 144 2.57 7.21 3.68
CA PHE A 144 1.92 7.21 2.38
C PHE A 144 2.66 8.11 1.41
N VAL A 145 2.93 7.57 0.23
CA VAL A 145 3.39 8.36 -0.91
C VAL A 145 2.18 9.03 -1.56
N VAL A 146 2.07 10.34 -1.39
CA VAL A 146 0.96 11.17 -1.88
C VAL A 146 1.45 12.03 -3.04
N GLN A 147 0.85 11.87 -4.21
CA GLN A 147 1.03 12.82 -5.31
C GLN A 147 0.17 14.06 -5.04
N ASP A 148 0.77 15.25 -5.16
CA ASP A 148 -0.02 16.47 -5.14
C ASP A 148 -0.98 16.46 -6.33
N GLY A 149 -2.28 16.49 -6.03
CA GLY A 149 -3.33 16.51 -7.03
C GLY A 149 -3.18 17.72 -7.96
N ASN A 150 -3.23 17.43 -9.27
CA ASN A 150 -3.41 18.37 -10.39
C ASN A 150 -2.20 19.16 -10.91
N ARG A 151 -1.02 18.55 -11.08
CA ARG A 151 -0.06 19.06 -12.07
C ARG A 151 0.29 17.98 -13.11
N PRO A 152 0.00 18.21 -14.41
CA PRO A 152 0.52 17.35 -15.48
C PRO A 152 2.05 17.31 -15.38
N PRO A 153 2.70 16.15 -15.55
CA PRO A 153 4.15 16.08 -15.55
C PRO A 153 4.71 17.00 -16.64
N THR A 154 5.48 18.01 -16.23
CA THR A 154 6.31 18.82 -17.14
C THR A 154 7.41 17.91 -17.68
N ILE A 155 7.16 17.32 -18.85
CA ILE A 155 8.21 16.69 -19.65
C ILE A 155 9.02 17.81 -20.28
N SER A 156 10.22 18.03 -19.76
CA SER A 156 11.19 18.93 -20.37
C SER A 156 11.91 18.17 -21.48
N SER A 157 11.44 18.34 -22.72
CA SER A 157 12.17 17.98 -23.94
C SER A 157 11.93 19.05 -25.00
N SER A 158 13.02 19.62 -25.48
CA SER A 158 13.14 20.66 -26.51
C SER A 158 12.48 20.33 -27.85
N SER A 159 11.84 21.36 -28.47
CA SER A 159 11.57 21.61 -29.92
C SER A 159 10.97 20.45 -30.75
N THR A 160 9.85 20.57 -31.47
CA THR A 160 9.37 21.67 -32.33
C THR A 160 7.87 21.45 -32.64
N SER A 161 7.14 22.55 -32.81
CA SER A 161 5.76 22.73 -33.29
C SER A 161 5.08 21.59 -34.09
N VAL A 162 3.84 21.22 -33.72
CA VAL A 162 2.54 21.50 -34.41
C VAL A 162 1.37 20.97 -33.54
N GLN A 163 0.29 21.74 -33.41
CA GLN A 163 -1.00 21.44 -32.76
C GLN A 163 -2.14 21.63 -33.80
N PRO A 164 -3.40 21.18 -33.61
CA PRO A 164 -3.93 19.86 -33.21
C PRO A 164 -4.92 19.27 -34.25
N SER A 165 -5.21 17.98 -34.11
CA SER A 165 -6.59 17.50 -34.31
C SER A 165 -6.88 16.33 -33.37
N SER A 166 -8.08 16.40 -32.80
CA SER A 166 -8.63 15.57 -31.73
C SER A 166 -9.04 14.19 -32.22
N THR A 167 -8.63 13.14 -31.51
CA THR A 167 -9.43 11.91 -31.31
C THR A 167 -8.79 11.08 -30.20
N SER A 168 -9.55 10.84 -29.15
CA SER A 168 -9.21 10.05 -27.97
C SER A 168 -9.15 8.55 -28.31
N SER A 169 -7.96 7.98 -28.29
CA SER A 169 -7.71 6.54 -28.20
C SER A 169 -6.33 6.34 -27.56
N ALA A 170 -6.29 6.03 -26.27
CA ALA A 170 -5.07 5.60 -25.61
C ALA A 170 -5.00 4.06 -25.67
N THR A 171 -4.30 3.59 -26.70
CA THR A 171 -3.92 2.20 -26.92
C THR A 171 -3.00 1.76 -25.78
N GLN A 172 -3.44 0.74 -25.02
CA GLN A 172 -2.60 0.03 -24.04
C GLN A 172 -1.58 -0.84 -24.80
N PRO A 173 -0.31 -0.94 -24.37
CA PRO A 173 0.65 -1.81 -25.03
C PRO A 173 0.24 -3.27 -24.88
N SER A 174 0.21 -3.95 -26.02
CA SER A 174 0.04 -5.39 -26.15
C SER A 174 1.18 -6.14 -25.47
N GLN A 175 0.84 -6.95 -24.47
CA GLN A 175 1.48 -8.25 -24.31
C GLN A 175 0.41 -9.32 -24.50
N SER A 176 0.59 -10.07 -25.58
CA SER A 176 -0.23 -11.18 -26.00
C SER A 176 -0.11 -12.34 -25.03
N SER A 177 -1.21 -12.69 -24.38
CA SER A 177 -1.73 -14.06 -24.40
C SER A 177 -3.16 -14.06 -23.88
N ASN A 178 -4.04 -14.61 -24.70
CA ASN A 178 -5.46 -14.79 -24.42
C ASN A 178 -5.67 -15.52 -23.09
N ASN A 179 -6.29 -14.85 -22.12
CA ASN A 179 -7.30 -15.43 -21.23
C ASN A 179 -7.90 -14.32 -20.36
N ASN A 180 -9.09 -13.84 -20.74
CA ASN A 180 -9.90 -12.90 -19.94
C ASN A 180 -10.44 -13.51 -18.63
N ASN A 181 -9.81 -14.55 -18.08
CA ASN A 181 -10.35 -15.34 -16.97
C ASN A 181 -9.29 -15.91 -16.01
N VAL A 182 -8.06 -15.39 -16.01
CA VAL A 182 -7.01 -15.84 -15.08
C VAL A 182 -6.88 -14.81 -13.96
N GLY A 183 -7.33 -15.17 -12.76
CA GLY A 183 -7.07 -14.42 -11.54
C GLY A 183 -5.64 -14.65 -11.03
N GLY A 184 -5.28 -13.98 -9.93
CA GLY A 184 -4.03 -14.25 -9.21
C GLY A 184 -2.84 -13.38 -9.64
N GLY A 185 -3.10 -12.30 -10.38
CA GLY A 185 -2.10 -11.28 -10.72
C GLY A 185 -2.10 -10.08 -9.77
N VAL A 186 -1.05 -9.26 -9.85
CA VAL A 186 -1.01 -7.92 -9.22
C VAL A 186 -1.49 -6.90 -10.23
N PHE A 187 -2.54 -6.16 -9.89
CA PHE A 187 -3.18 -5.21 -10.79
C PHE A 187 -3.17 -3.81 -10.23
N LYS A 188 -2.95 -2.82 -11.09
CA LYS A 188 -3.04 -1.41 -10.74
C LYS A 188 -4.49 -1.02 -10.45
N ASP A 189 -4.69 -0.29 -9.37
CA ASP A 189 -6.00 0.24 -9.00
C ASP A 189 -6.44 1.38 -9.95
N PRO A 190 -7.74 1.51 -10.28
CA PRO A 190 -8.23 2.56 -11.18
C PRO A 190 -8.02 3.99 -10.68
N SER A 191 -8.12 4.22 -9.36
CA SER A 191 -7.99 5.55 -8.76
C SER A 191 -7.60 5.46 -7.27
N ASN A 192 -7.19 6.58 -6.67
CA ASN A 192 -6.85 6.64 -5.24
C ASN A 192 -8.04 6.32 -4.31
N THR A 193 -9.26 6.45 -4.82
CA THR A 193 -10.52 6.17 -4.15
C THR A 193 -11.18 4.89 -4.61
N SER A 194 -10.59 4.08 -5.50
CA SER A 194 -11.13 2.79 -5.94
C SER A 194 -10.02 1.77 -5.87
N ARG A 195 -9.97 1.03 -4.75
CA ARG A 195 -8.77 0.31 -4.32
C ARG A 195 -9.06 -1.16 -4.05
N ARG A 196 -8.11 -2.02 -4.40
CA ARG A 196 -8.07 -3.39 -3.89
C ARG A 196 -7.46 -3.39 -2.50
N ILE A 197 -8.07 -4.16 -1.61
CA ILE A 197 -7.59 -4.37 -0.24
C ILE A 197 -6.92 -5.73 -0.23
N HIS A 198 -5.63 -5.79 0.07
CA HIS A 198 -4.83 -7.01 -0.01
C HIS A 198 -4.48 -7.54 1.36
N PRO A 199 -4.60 -8.86 1.63
CA PRO A 199 -4.09 -9.43 2.87
C PRO A 199 -2.55 -9.39 2.89
N ASN A 200 -2.00 -9.46 4.10
CA ASN A 200 -0.57 -9.31 4.36
C ASN A 200 0.32 -10.12 3.41
N ASN A 201 1.23 -9.41 2.71
CA ASN A 201 2.20 -9.97 1.77
C ASN A 201 1.59 -10.85 0.66
N GLN A 202 0.30 -10.67 0.35
CA GLN A 202 -0.42 -11.46 -0.65
C GLN A 202 -1.06 -10.52 -1.68
N ASN A 203 -0.21 -9.89 -2.49
CA ASN A 203 -0.61 -8.90 -3.50
C ASN A 203 -1.43 -9.45 -4.68
N ALA A 204 -1.43 -10.76 -4.86
CA ALA A 204 -2.27 -11.48 -5.82
C ALA A 204 -3.69 -11.77 -5.29
N LEU A 205 -3.95 -11.54 -4.00
CA LEU A 205 -5.23 -11.78 -3.35
C LEU A 205 -5.90 -10.48 -2.89
N CYS A 206 -7.22 -10.49 -2.88
CA CYS A 206 -8.06 -9.32 -2.72
C CYS A 206 -9.27 -9.62 -1.82
N VAL A 207 -9.64 -8.66 -0.98
CA VAL A 207 -10.96 -8.62 -0.34
C VAL A 207 -12.02 -8.53 -1.43
N THR A 208 -12.79 -9.60 -1.57
CA THR A 208 -13.69 -9.84 -2.70
C THR A 208 -15.08 -10.20 -2.20
N ALA A 209 -16.10 -9.50 -2.70
CA ALA A 209 -17.47 -9.93 -2.46
C ALA A 209 -17.75 -11.26 -3.17
N GLY A 210 -18.46 -12.15 -2.47
CA GLY A 210 -18.66 -13.55 -2.83
C GLY A 210 -19.21 -13.72 -4.25
N ASN A 211 -18.79 -14.79 -4.92
CA ASN A 211 -19.13 -15.08 -6.31
C ASN A 211 -18.81 -13.93 -7.29
N GLY A 212 -17.89 -13.02 -6.93
CA GLY A 212 -17.52 -11.90 -7.79
C GLY A 212 -18.65 -10.90 -8.05
N ASN A 213 -19.63 -10.80 -7.14
CA ASN A 213 -20.76 -9.87 -7.26
C ASN A 213 -21.05 -9.16 -5.93
N LEU A 214 -21.70 -8.00 -6.02
CA LEU A 214 -22.05 -7.07 -4.94
C LEU A 214 -23.53 -7.18 -4.54
N GLU A 215 -24.08 -8.39 -4.51
CA GLU A 215 -25.44 -8.59 -4.02
C GLU A 215 -25.48 -8.48 -2.49
N LEU A 216 -26.60 -8.00 -1.96
CA LEU A 216 -26.77 -7.86 -0.52
C LEU A 216 -26.64 -9.21 0.18
N THR A 217 -26.10 -9.20 1.40
CA THR A 217 -25.84 -10.36 2.25
C THR A 217 -24.80 -11.34 1.74
N TYR A 218 -24.23 -11.12 0.54
CA TYR A 218 -23.15 -11.97 0.05
C TYR A 218 -21.95 -11.85 0.98
N PRO A 219 -21.32 -12.99 1.35
CA PRO A 219 -20.14 -12.96 2.18
C PRO A 219 -19.01 -12.25 1.43
N VAL A 220 -18.19 -11.50 2.14
CA VAL A 220 -16.95 -10.95 1.61
C VAL A 220 -15.82 -11.80 2.16
N ASN A 221 -14.92 -12.25 1.28
CA ASN A 221 -13.85 -13.19 1.57
C ASN A 221 -12.54 -12.75 0.89
N ILE A 222 -11.48 -13.53 1.06
CA ILE A 222 -10.27 -13.40 0.23
C ILE A 222 -10.45 -14.24 -1.03
N GLY A 223 -10.22 -13.62 -2.19
CA GLY A 223 -10.17 -14.29 -3.49
C GLY A 223 -9.00 -13.77 -4.33
N GLU A 224 -8.69 -14.45 -5.42
CA GLU A 224 -7.71 -13.98 -6.40
C GLU A 224 -8.09 -12.59 -6.94
N CYS A 225 -7.12 -11.69 -7.09
CA CYS A 225 -7.35 -10.41 -7.74
C CYS A 225 -7.56 -10.59 -9.26
N PHE A 226 -8.34 -9.69 -9.86
CA PHE A 226 -8.57 -9.64 -11.31
C PHE A 226 -8.27 -8.25 -11.89
N ALA A 227 -7.87 -8.19 -13.16
CA ALA A 227 -7.63 -6.95 -13.89
C ALA A 227 -8.87 -6.04 -13.97
N ASN A 228 -8.67 -4.72 -14.11
CA ASN A 228 -9.76 -3.73 -14.13
C ASN A 228 -10.78 -3.92 -15.28
N ASN A 229 -10.40 -4.59 -16.36
CA ASN A 229 -11.29 -4.92 -17.48
C ASN A 229 -12.04 -6.24 -17.30
N ASN A 230 -11.79 -6.98 -16.23
CA ASN A 230 -12.49 -8.22 -15.90
C ASN A 230 -13.78 -7.90 -15.12
N THR A 231 -14.86 -8.62 -15.42
CA THR A 231 -16.18 -8.43 -14.80
C THR A 231 -16.20 -8.69 -13.30
N ILE A 232 -15.31 -9.54 -12.76
CA ILE A 232 -15.19 -9.84 -11.33
C ILE A 232 -14.56 -8.68 -10.56
N SER A 233 -13.74 -7.83 -11.21
CA SER A 233 -13.02 -6.74 -10.54
C SER A 233 -13.95 -5.74 -9.85
N VAL A 234 -15.21 -5.64 -10.30
CA VAL A 234 -16.23 -4.79 -9.67
C VAL A 234 -16.50 -5.16 -8.22
N ALA A 235 -16.32 -6.44 -7.86
CA ALA A 235 -16.50 -6.97 -6.51
C ALA A 235 -15.25 -6.87 -5.62
N GLN A 236 -14.17 -6.28 -6.13
CA GLN A 236 -12.86 -6.19 -5.46
C GLN A 236 -12.39 -4.76 -5.23
N LEU A 237 -13.11 -3.79 -5.80
CA LEU A 237 -12.74 -2.39 -5.79
C LEU A 237 -13.61 -1.62 -4.79
N TRP A 238 -12.95 -1.16 -3.74
CA TRP A 238 -13.54 -0.52 -2.58
C TRP A 238 -13.05 0.92 -2.44
N ASN A 239 -13.96 1.81 -2.06
CA ASN A 239 -13.69 3.18 -1.73
C ASN A 239 -13.12 3.27 -0.33
N LEU A 240 -11.79 3.31 -0.27
CA LEU A 240 -11.03 3.41 0.97
C LEU A 240 -9.80 4.29 0.74
N ALA A 241 -9.72 5.37 1.50
CA ALA A 241 -8.54 6.22 1.49
C ALA A 241 -7.63 5.87 2.68
N ALA A 242 -6.33 6.07 2.47
CA ALA A 242 -5.33 5.97 3.52
C ALA A 242 -5.76 6.79 4.74
N GLY A 243 -5.87 6.11 5.90
CA GLY A 243 -6.31 6.60 7.20
C GLY A 243 -7.73 7.19 7.32
N SER A 244 -8.67 6.80 6.45
CA SER A 244 -10.10 7.08 6.66
C SER A 244 -10.52 6.70 8.09
N LYS A 245 -11.31 7.56 8.75
CA LYS A 245 -11.84 7.34 10.09
C LYS A 245 -13.36 7.47 10.09
N SER A 246 -14.05 6.58 10.82
CA SER A 246 -15.50 6.52 10.95
C SER A 246 -16.22 6.61 9.60
N ASP A 247 -15.71 5.89 8.60
CA ASP A 247 -16.18 5.97 7.21
C ASP A 247 -16.74 4.63 6.73
N TYR A 248 -17.63 4.70 5.75
CA TYR A 248 -18.15 3.52 5.08
C TYR A 248 -17.21 3.08 3.97
N ILE A 249 -16.83 1.80 3.97
CA ILE A 249 -16.08 1.22 2.85
C ILE A 249 -17.09 0.80 1.78
N ARG A 250 -17.30 1.68 0.81
CA ARG A 250 -18.28 1.52 -0.27
C ARG A 250 -17.68 0.78 -1.45
N SER A 251 -18.48 0.08 -2.24
CA SER A 251 -18.02 -0.36 -3.56
C SER A 251 -17.79 0.85 -4.46
N ALA A 252 -16.73 0.79 -5.28
CA ALA A 252 -16.45 1.79 -6.30
C ALA A 252 -17.47 1.80 -7.45
N PHE A 253 -18.17 0.69 -7.68
CA PHE A 253 -19.11 0.51 -8.80
C PHE A 253 -20.58 0.58 -8.38
N LYS A 254 -20.90 0.13 -7.17
CA LYS A 254 -22.25 0.26 -6.57
C LYS A 254 -22.12 1.03 -5.25
N PRO A 255 -22.13 2.38 -5.25
CA PRO A 255 -21.83 3.18 -4.05
C PRO A 255 -22.81 3.00 -2.89
N ASP A 256 -23.97 2.38 -3.15
CA ASP A 256 -24.97 1.95 -2.18
C ASP A 256 -24.65 0.57 -1.55
N ARG A 257 -23.53 -0.07 -1.92
CA ARG A 257 -23.03 -1.32 -1.33
C ARG A 257 -21.83 -1.07 -0.44
N CYS A 258 -21.84 -1.62 0.77
CA CYS A 258 -20.84 -1.40 1.80
C CYS A 258 -20.28 -2.72 2.35
N LEU A 259 -19.01 -2.68 2.75
CA LEU A 259 -18.39 -3.71 3.59
C LEU A 259 -18.95 -3.61 5.01
N ASP A 260 -19.55 -4.68 5.51
CA ASP A 260 -20.30 -4.66 6.77
C ASP A 260 -20.10 -5.95 7.57
N VAL A 261 -20.23 -5.84 8.90
CA VAL A 261 -20.21 -6.95 9.85
C VAL A 261 -21.45 -6.96 10.76
N GLY A 262 -22.45 -6.13 10.43
CA GLY A 262 -23.73 -6.04 11.12
C GLY A 262 -23.71 -5.10 12.31
N SER A 263 -24.85 -5.01 13.00
CA SER A 263 -25.11 -3.97 14.01
C SER A 263 -24.48 -4.21 15.38
N ASN A 264 -24.03 -5.44 15.68
CA ASN A 264 -23.35 -5.74 16.94
C ASN A 264 -22.32 -6.85 16.76
N PRO A 265 -21.23 -6.59 16.02
CA PRO A 265 -20.21 -7.58 15.79
C PRO A 265 -19.46 -7.90 17.09
N GLY A 266 -19.09 -9.18 17.23
CA GLY A 266 -18.07 -9.72 18.13
C GLY A 266 -17.03 -10.51 17.34
N SER A 267 -15.98 -11.01 18.01
CA SER A 267 -14.98 -11.87 17.37
C SER A 267 -15.64 -13.07 16.68
N GLY A 268 -15.25 -13.34 15.44
CA GLY A 268 -15.82 -14.38 14.58
C GLY A 268 -16.98 -13.89 13.70
N SER A 269 -17.44 -12.65 13.85
CA SER A 269 -18.55 -12.14 13.01
C SER A 269 -18.11 -12.06 11.55
N ARG A 270 -18.96 -12.55 10.65
CA ARG A 270 -18.69 -12.57 9.20
C ARG A 270 -18.77 -11.18 8.59
N VAL A 271 -18.01 -11.00 7.53
CA VAL A 271 -18.04 -9.81 6.69
C VAL A 271 -18.95 -10.08 5.49
N PHE A 272 -19.80 -9.12 5.13
CA PHE A 272 -20.75 -9.23 4.04
C PHE A 272 -20.95 -7.89 3.34
N VAL A 273 -21.64 -7.95 2.20
CA VAL A 273 -22.11 -6.76 1.49
C VAL A 273 -23.46 -6.33 2.04
N SER A 274 -23.57 -5.06 2.45
CA SER A 274 -24.81 -4.44 2.94
C SER A 274 -25.22 -3.23 2.12
N ASP A 275 -26.48 -2.82 2.28
CA ASP A 275 -26.96 -1.52 1.81
C ASP A 275 -26.42 -0.44 2.73
N CYS A 276 -25.58 0.44 2.20
CA CYS A 276 -24.98 1.54 2.94
C CYS A 276 -26.00 2.51 3.54
N ALA A 277 -27.22 2.58 3.00
CA ALA A 277 -28.30 3.46 3.44
C ALA A 277 -29.33 2.73 4.33
N ALA A 278 -29.04 1.52 4.79
CA ALA A 278 -29.94 0.76 5.64
C ALA A 278 -30.42 1.59 6.84
N ALA A 279 -31.75 1.67 7.00
CA ALA A 279 -32.40 2.47 8.02
C ALA A 279 -31.87 2.14 9.43
N GLY A 280 -31.54 3.17 10.20
CA GLY A 280 -31.09 3.05 11.59
C GLY A 280 -29.58 2.82 11.78
N ASN A 281 -28.72 3.23 10.83
CA ASN A 281 -27.25 3.17 10.93
C ASN A 281 -26.71 1.77 11.30
N LYS A 282 -27.30 0.71 10.75
CA LYS A 282 -26.89 -0.67 11.05
C LYS A 282 -25.60 -1.10 10.36
N VAL A 283 -25.12 -0.30 9.41
CA VAL A 283 -23.92 -0.58 8.62
C VAL A 283 -22.69 -0.17 9.38
N THR A 284 -21.71 -1.05 9.40
CA THR A 284 -20.46 -0.83 10.08
C THR A 284 -19.64 0.26 9.40
N LYS A 285 -19.17 1.21 10.20
CA LYS A 285 -18.12 2.15 9.81
C LYS A 285 -16.76 1.59 10.19
N TRP A 286 -15.74 2.00 9.46
CA TRP A 286 -14.39 1.50 9.59
C TRP A 286 -13.40 2.64 9.82
N ASN A 287 -12.37 2.31 10.60
CA ASN A 287 -11.14 3.08 10.76
C ASN A 287 -10.04 2.31 10.04
N TYR A 288 -9.52 2.86 8.95
CA TYR A 288 -8.31 2.30 8.34
C TYR A 288 -7.10 2.79 9.10
N MET A 289 -6.40 1.86 9.73
CA MET A 289 -5.26 2.11 10.59
C MET A 289 -3.92 1.87 9.89
N ALA A 290 -3.87 2.24 8.60
CA ALA A 290 -2.77 2.03 7.68
C ALA A 290 -2.43 0.57 7.34
N ASP A 291 -2.48 -0.35 8.29
CA ASP A 291 -2.37 -1.78 8.03
C ASP A 291 -3.55 -2.57 8.60
N LYS A 292 -4.42 -2.00 9.43
CA LYS A 292 -5.61 -2.68 9.95
C LYS A 292 -6.89 -1.98 9.51
N LEU A 293 -7.97 -2.75 9.38
CA LEU A 293 -9.32 -2.20 9.20
C LEU A 293 -10.10 -2.46 10.48
N GLN A 294 -10.22 -1.46 11.33
CA GLN A 294 -10.90 -1.57 12.62
C GLN A 294 -12.36 -1.12 12.52
N VAL A 295 -13.27 -1.86 13.13
CA VAL A 295 -14.68 -1.47 13.31
C VAL A 295 -14.75 -0.23 14.20
N ASP A 296 -15.44 0.80 13.73
CA ASP A 296 -15.54 2.06 14.46
C ASP A 296 -16.20 1.88 15.83
N GLY A 297 -15.58 2.44 16.87
CA GLY A 297 -16.02 2.31 18.26
C GLY A 297 -15.86 0.92 18.88
N LYS A 298 -15.19 -0.05 18.23
CA LYS A 298 -14.95 -1.39 18.78
C LYS A 298 -13.49 -1.83 18.60
N ASN A 299 -12.98 -2.63 19.53
CA ASN A 299 -11.66 -3.27 19.38
C ASN A 299 -11.73 -4.52 18.48
N LEU A 300 -12.31 -4.39 17.29
CA LEU A 300 -12.45 -5.49 16.32
C LEU A 300 -11.82 -5.08 15.00
N CYS A 301 -10.91 -5.90 14.49
CA CYS A 301 -10.21 -5.70 13.23
C CYS A 301 -10.69 -6.73 12.21
N LEU A 302 -10.75 -6.34 10.93
CA LEU A 302 -10.85 -7.28 9.82
C LEU A 302 -9.73 -8.31 9.97
N ASP A 303 -10.06 -9.57 9.78
CA ASP A 303 -9.20 -10.70 10.10
C ASP A 303 -9.43 -11.82 9.08
N VAL A 304 -8.33 -12.37 8.55
CA VAL A 304 -8.38 -13.60 7.75
C VAL A 304 -8.52 -14.79 8.71
N GLU A 305 -9.66 -15.48 8.64
CA GLU A 305 -10.01 -16.56 9.55
C GLU A 305 -8.94 -17.67 9.55
N LEU A 306 -8.48 -18.01 10.74
CA LEU A 306 -7.48 -19.07 10.92
C LEU A 306 -8.05 -20.41 10.44
N ASN A 307 -7.29 -21.11 9.60
CA ASN A 307 -7.62 -22.44 9.06
C ASN A 307 -8.87 -22.50 8.16
N SER A 308 -9.40 -21.39 7.66
CA SER A 308 -10.58 -21.43 6.78
C SER A 308 -10.34 -22.13 5.44
N GLY A 309 -9.09 -22.16 4.97
CA GLY A 309 -8.68 -22.85 3.74
C GLY A 309 -9.36 -22.36 2.45
N ARG A 310 -8.92 -22.93 1.33
CA ARG A 310 -9.50 -22.67 0.01
C ARG A 310 -10.79 -23.47 -0.17
N THR A 311 -11.86 -22.79 -0.54
CA THR A 311 -13.15 -23.37 -0.92
C THR A 311 -13.44 -23.08 -2.39
N PRO A 312 -13.54 -24.12 -3.24
CA PRO A 312 -13.88 -23.94 -4.65
C PRO A 312 -15.23 -23.25 -4.83
N GLY A 313 -15.30 -22.31 -5.77
CA GLY A 313 -16.48 -21.51 -6.06
C GLY A 313 -16.59 -21.17 -7.55
N LYS A 314 -17.75 -20.65 -7.96
CA LYS A 314 -17.96 -20.12 -9.31
C LYS A 314 -18.57 -18.72 -9.21
N PRO A 315 -18.08 -17.74 -9.97
CA PRO A 315 -16.95 -17.79 -10.91
C PRO A 315 -15.56 -17.70 -10.25
N ILE A 316 -15.49 -17.49 -8.94
CA ILE A 316 -14.24 -17.29 -8.19
C ILE A 316 -14.19 -18.24 -6.99
N ASP A 317 -13.01 -18.78 -6.71
CA ASP A 317 -12.75 -19.54 -5.48
C ASP A 317 -12.60 -18.59 -4.27
N THR A 318 -12.98 -19.10 -3.10
CA THR A 318 -12.64 -18.43 -1.83
C THR A 318 -11.30 -18.99 -1.36
N GLU A 319 -10.25 -18.17 -1.34
CA GLU A 319 -8.92 -18.58 -0.87
C GLU A 319 -8.84 -18.62 0.66
N ALA A 320 -9.56 -17.70 1.32
CA ALA A 320 -9.76 -17.71 2.76
C ALA A 320 -11.01 -16.91 3.13
N ASN A 321 -11.59 -17.24 4.28
CA ASN A 321 -12.71 -16.51 4.83
C ASN A 321 -12.25 -15.21 5.50
N LEU A 322 -13.13 -14.21 5.48
CA LEU A 322 -12.98 -13.02 6.31
C LEU A 322 -13.98 -13.01 7.46
N GLN A 323 -13.49 -12.52 8.59
CA GLN A 323 -14.24 -12.24 9.79
C GLN A 323 -13.74 -10.91 10.38
N VAL A 324 -14.36 -10.49 11.47
CA VAL A 324 -13.71 -9.58 12.42
C VAL A 324 -13.30 -10.33 13.67
N TRP A 325 -12.17 -9.94 14.24
CA TRP A 325 -11.62 -10.50 15.47
C TRP A 325 -11.04 -9.39 16.33
N GLU A 326 -10.83 -9.66 17.63
CA GLU A 326 -10.15 -8.71 18.50
C GLU A 326 -8.83 -8.23 17.89
N CYS A 327 -8.58 -6.91 17.89
CA CYS A 327 -7.36 -6.37 17.30
C CYS A 327 -6.13 -6.73 18.13
N PHE A 328 -5.12 -7.31 17.48
CA PHE A 328 -3.82 -7.60 18.09
C PHE A 328 -2.71 -6.92 17.27
N PRO A 329 -1.75 -6.20 17.89
CA PRO A 329 -0.69 -5.50 17.18
C PRO A 329 0.05 -6.39 16.16
N ASP A 330 0.55 -7.54 16.61
CA ASP A 330 1.40 -8.43 15.81
C ASP A 330 0.63 -9.49 15.00
N ASN A 331 -0.71 -9.45 15.00
CA ASN A 331 -1.48 -10.40 14.21
C ASN A 331 -1.41 -10.06 12.72
N THR A 332 -0.60 -10.83 12.00
CA THR A 332 -0.37 -10.72 10.57
C THR A 332 -1.60 -11.03 9.71
N ARG A 333 -2.63 -11.70 10.26
CA ARG A 333 -3.90 -11.96 9.58
C ARG A 333 -4.85 -10.76 9.59
N GLN A 334 -4.52 -9.74 10.39
CA GLN A 334 -5.26 -8.47 10.46
C GLN A 334 -4.59 -7.37 9.65
N ILE A 335 -3.52 -7.70 8.94
CA ILE A 335 -2.76 -6.76 8.12
C ILE A 335 -3.33 -6.75 6.70
N PHE A 336 -3.74 -5.57 6.27
CA PHE A 336 -4.33 -5.26 4.97
C PHE A 336 -3.66 -4.04 4.36
N THR A 337 -3.13 -4.21 3.16
CA THR A 337 -2.36 -3.18 2.46
C THR A 337 -3.14 -2.64 1.27
N LEU A 338 -3.02 -1.32 1.04
CA LEU A 338 -3.47 -0.67 -0.18
C LEU A 338 -2.23 -0.30 -1.01
N TYR A 339 -2.07 -0.87 -2.20
CA TYR A 339 -0.90 -0.57 -3.03
C TYR A 339 -1.06 0.77 -3.75
N PRO A 340 -0.04 1.63 -3.75
CA PRO A 340 -0.10 2.91 -4.45
C PRO A 340 -0.35 2.72 -5.95
N LEU A 341 -1.07 3.67 -6.57
CA LEU A 341 -1.42 3.72 -8.01
C LEU A 341 -0.22 3.70 -8.94
#